data_AF-R4W7U7-F1
#
_entry.id   AF-R4W7U7-F1
#
_cell.length_a   1.000
_cell.length_b   1.000
_cell.length_c   1.000
_cell.angle_alpha   90.00
_cell.angle_beta   90.00
_cell.angle_gamma   90.00
#
_symmetry.space_group_name_H-M   'P 1'
#
loop_
_entity.id
_entity.type
_entity.pdbx_description
1 polymer ?
#
loop_
_entity_poly.entity_id
_entity_poly.type
_entity_poly.pdbx_seq_one_letter_code
_entity_poly.pdbx_strand_id
1 'polypeptide(L)'
;MTESGWQVRINGRRVIESNLVLNDDDGLVLVEEGGDSLTDIDKETVENFVDLFNWIYRSRSTDRISVFRNIATLYSTSISGMFTEIEDIGESVKSNFEFYIRDSIEEFVEVQQDVTEYVLNTHRELSDIRRGLANNLNRDLFRMVAYVAITWAGILSQVSGVTAIQTALIVSLVPVGVYVLLGLRTTYSLSQQFQAVEDGRNQYYSMYENRIDENTFSEIKDADGSENMKHQFKIDLWIYYVLFTLMLILCLLAVLDLAILEGPLTGFIESIEN
;
A
#
# COMPACT_ATOMS: atom_id res chain seq x y z
N MET A 1 -35.41 -44.59 36.52
CA MET A 1 -34.49 -44.69 35.37
C MET A 1 -34.50 -43.32 34.73
N THR A 2 -33.37 -42.63 34.76
CA THR A 2 -33.22 -41.30 34.16
C THR A 2 -33.30 -41.46 32.65
N GLU A 3 -34.39 -41.02 32.03
CA GLU A 3 -34.47 -40.79 30.59
C GLU A 3 -33.32 -39.84 30.21
N SER A 4 -32.24 -40.38 29.65
CA SER A 4 -31.11 -39.59 29.22
C SER A 4 -31.44 -38.98 27.86
N GLY A 5 -32.25 -37.93 27.87
CA GLY A 5 -32.51 -37.13 26.68
C GLY A 5 -31.31 -36.22 26.36
N TRP A 6 -30.95 -36.10 25.08
CA TRP A 6 -29.96 -35.10 24.64
C TRP A 6 -30.68 -33.94 23.95
N GLN A 7 -30.46 -32.73 24.44
CA GLN A 7 -30.93 -31.52 23.76
C GLN A 7 -29.92 -31.14 22.68
N VAL A 8 -30.38 -31.07 21.43
CA VAL A 8 -29.56 -30.65 20.29
C VAL A 8 -30.03 -29.29 19.81
N ARG A 9 -29.06 -28.39 19.59
CA ARG A 9 -29.28 -27.03 19.09
C ARG A 9 -28.31 -26.73 17.96
N ILE A 10 -28.85 -26.32 16.81
CA ILE A 10 -28.07 -25.88 15.65
C ILE A 10 -28.38 -24.41 15.41
N ASN A 11 -27.33 -23.57 15.40
CA ASN A 11 -27.45 -22.13 15.21
C ASN A 11 -26.77 -21.69 13.90
N GLY A 12 -27.57 -21.54 12.85
CA GLY A 12 -27.14 -21.10 11.52
C GLY A 12 -27.85 -19.82 11.08
N ARG A 13 -28.52 -19.84 9.90
CA ARG A 13 -29.38 -18.73 9.45
C ARG A 13 -30.63 -18.57 10.31
N ARG A 14 -31.06 -19.66 10.94
CA ARG A 14 -32.08 -19.73 11.97
C ARG A 14 -31.64 -20.73 13.05
N VAL A 15 -32.33 -20.73 14.18
CA VAL A 15 -32.07 -21.66 15.28
C VAL A 15 -33.03 -22.84 15.15
N ILE A 16 -32.49 -24.06 15.23
CA ILE A 16 -33.26 -25.32 15.27
C ILE A 16 -32.88 -26.05 16.56
N GLU A 17 -33.89 -26.50 17.30
CA GLU A 17 -33.75 -27.20 18.59
C GLU A 17 -34.63 -28.46 18.61
N SER A 18 -34.14 -29.56 19.19
CA SER A 18 -34.90 -30.80 19.38
C SER A 18 -34.33 -31.64 20.51
N ASN A 19 -35.14 -32.55 21.06
CA ASN A 19 -34.71 -33.53 22.07
C ASN A 19 -34.55 -34.91 21.45
N LEU A 20 -33.42 -35.56 21.71
CA LEU A 20 -33.12 -36.93 21.30
C LEU A 20 -33.38 -37.88 22.44
N VAL A 21 -34.08 -38.98 22.20
CA VAL A 21 -34.30 -40.04 23.18
C VAL A 21 -33.88 -41.38 22.57
N LEU A 22 -33.10 -42.15 23.32
CA LEU A 22 -32.72 -43.51 22.94
C LEU A 22 -33.84 -44.48 23.36
N ASN A 23 -34.34 -45.28 22.43
CA ASN A 23 -35.29 -46.35 22.70
C ASN A 23 -34.54 -47.70 22.72
N ASP A 24 -34.60 -48.41 23.85
CA ASP A 24 -33.79 -49.61 24.12
C ASP A 24 -34.14 -50.81 23.22
N ASP A 25 -35.31 -50.84 22.58
CA ASP A 25 -35.78 -51.98 21.77
C ASP A 25 -35.60 -51.81 20.24
N ASP A 26 -35.52 -50.59 19.68
CA ASP A 26 -35.55 -50.38 18.21
C ASP A 26 -34.63 -49.25 17.66
N GLY A 27 -33.86 -48.53 18.49
CA GLY A 27 -32.88 -47.53 18.00
C GLY A 27 -33.10 -46.10 18.48
N LEU A 28 -32.55 -45.13 17.75
CA LEU A 28 -32.51 -43.71 18.17
C LEU A 28 -33.74 -42.96 17.65
N VAL A 29 -34.49 -42.32 18.55
CA VAL A 29 -35.76 -41.65 18.21
C VAL A 29 -35.66 -40.13 18.40
N LEU A 30 -36.13 -39.37 17.42
CA LEU A 30 -36.21 -37.91 17.48
C LEU A 30 -37.55 -37.48 18.10
N VAL A 31 -37.50 -36.55 19.07
CA VAL A 31 -38.69 -35.95 19.69
C VAL A 31 -38.72 -34.47 19.38
N GLU A 32 -39.59 -34.05 18.45
CA GLU A 32 -39.75 -32.63 18.11
C GLU A 32 -40.40 -31.82 19.24
N GLU A 33 -39.93 -30.59 19.44
CA GLU A 33 -40.53 -29.62 20.36
C GLU A 33 -41.87 -29.13 19.78
N GLY A 34 -42.99 -29.74 20.19
CA GLY A 34 -44.32 -29.30 19.78
C GLY A 34 -45.42 -30.36 19.69
N GLY A 35 -45.09 -31.66 19.76
CA GLY A 35 -46.07 -32.74 19.90
C GLY A 35 -45.74 -34.02 19.14
N ASP A 36 -45.65 -35.13 19.87
CA ASP A 36 -45.87 -36.56 19.53
C ASP A 36 -45.40 -37.19 18.20
N SER A 37 -44.70 -36.50 17.29
CA SER A 37 -44.11 -37.16 16.12
C SER A 37 -42.75 -37.77 16.48
N LEU A 38 -42.75 -39.08 16.74
CA LEU A 38 -41.55 -39.91 16.77
C LEU A 38 -41.18 -40.26 15.33
N THR A 39 -40.01 -39.81 14.87
CA THR A 39 -39.47 -40.22 13.57
C THR A 39 -38.45 -41.31 13.79
N ASP A 40 -38.72 -42.49 13.21
CA ASP A 40 -37.74 -43.57 13.11
C ASP A 40 -36.70 -43.19 12.04
N ILE A 41 -35.42 -43.25 12.42
CA ILE A 41 -34.30 -42.95 11.52
C ILE A 41 -33.74 -44.27 11.04
N ASP A 42 -33.81 -44.51 9.73
CA ASP A 42 -33.20 -45.70 9.15
C ASP A 42 -31.67 -45.67 9.22
N LYS A 43 -31.08 -46.85 9.04
CA LYS A 43 -29.62 -47.03 9.11
C LYS A 43 -28.86 -46.21 8.06
N GLU A 44 -29.43 -46.05 6.87
CA GLU A 44 -28.82 -45.31 5.75
C GLU A 44 -28.71 -43.82 6.07
N THR A 45 -29.76 -43.23 6.65
CA THR A 45 -29.76 -41.84 7.12
C THR A 45 -28.72 -41.61 8.21
N VAL A 46 -28.54 -42.56 9.14
CA VAL A 46 -27.50 -42.50 10.16
C VAL A 46 -26.11 -42.57 9.54
N GLU A 47 -25.89 -43.47 8.57
CA GLU A 47 -24.61 -43.59 7.85
C GLU A 47 -24.27 -42.29 7.10
N ASN A 48 -25.23 -41.71 6.38
CA ASN A 48 -25.08 -40.43 5.67
C ASN A 48 -24.76 -39.27 6.63
N PHE A 49 -25.42 -39.22 7.79
CA PHE A 49 -25.12 -38.23 8.83
C PHE A 49 -23.70 -38.40 9.38
N VAL A 50 -23.28 -39.64 9.67
CA VAL A 50 -21.93 -39.94 10.18
C VAL A 50 -20.87 -39.56 9.14
N ASP A 51 -21.12 -39.81 7.85
CA ASP A 51 -20.20 -39.44 6.77
C ASP A 51 -20.06 -37.93 6.61
N LEU A 52 -21.18 -37.19 6.66
CA LEU A 52 -21.16 -35.74 6.68
C LEU A 52 -20.42 -35.20 7.91
N PHE A 53 -20.69 -35.77 9.08
CA PHE A 53 -20.03 -35.39 10.33
C PHE A 53 -18.50 -35.61 10.24
N ASN A 54 -18.07 -36.80 9.80
CA ASN A 54 -16.66 -37.11 9.60
C ASN A 54 -16.01 -36.13 8.62
N TRP A 55 -16.70 -35.78 7.52
CA TRP A 55 -16.20 -34.79 6.57
C TRP A 55 -16.05 -33.40 7.19
N ILE A 56 -17.04 -32.94 7.97
CA ILE A 56 -17.00 -31.65 8.66
C ILE A 56 -15.80 -31.57 9.61
N TYR A 57 -15.55 -32.61 10.42
CA TYR A 57 -14.53 -32.59 11.46
C TYR A 57 -13.12 -33.01 11.00
N ARG A 58 -12.94 -33.45 9.76
CA ARG A 58 -11.64 -33.91 9.25
C ARG A 58 -10.60 -32.78 9.07
N SER A 59 -11.01 -31.61 8.58
CA SER A 59 -10.11 -30.47 8.34
C SER A 59 -10.90 -29.18 8.13
N ARG A 60 -10.32 -28.03 8.50
CA ARG A 60 -11.01 -26.71 8.46
C ARG A 60 -12.40 -26.78 9.11
N SER A 61 -12.48 -27.46 10.26
CA SER A 61 -13.74 -27.77 10.93
C SER A 61 -14.56 -26.52 11.22
N THR A 62 -13.93 -25.42 11.64
CA THR A 62 -14.61 -24.14 11.85
C THR A 62 -15.37 -23.66 10.62
N ASP A 63 -14.73 -23.67 9.45
CA ASP A 63 -15.34 -23.22 8.19
C ASP A 63 -16.43 -24.18 7.73
N ARG A 64 -16.15 -25.49 7.77
CA ARG A 64 -17.11 -26.54 7.38
C ARG A 64 -18.34 -26.57 8.27
N ILE A 65 -18.18 -26.40 9.59
CA ILE A 65 -19.30 -26.26 10.53
C ILE A 65 -20.10 -25.00 10.21
N SER A 66 -19.44 -23.90 9.84
CA SER A 66 -20.12 -22.64 9.48
C SER A 66 -20.94 -22.78 8.19
N VAL A 67 -20.43 -23.48 7.17
CA VAL A 67 -21.19 -23.79 5.96
C VAL A 67 -22.33 -24.77 6.28
N PHE A 68 -22.04 -25.85 7.02
CA PHE A 68 -23.02 -26.85 7.43
C PHE A 68 -24.22 -26.24 8.15
N ARG A 69 -23.99 -25.49 9.24
CA ARG A 69 -25.09 -24.88 10.01
C ARG A 69 -25.94 -23.94 9.15
N ASN A 70 -25.34 -23.23 8.20
CA ASN A 70 -26.05 -22.29 7.33
C ASN A 70 -26.92 -23.01 6.29
N ILE A 71 -26.41 -24.10 5.71
CA ILE A 71 -27.14 -24.90 4.71
C ILE A 71 -28.20 -25.78 5.38
N ALA A 72 -27.86 -26.48 6.47
CA ALA A 72 -28.81 -27.33 7.20
C ALA A 72 -30.04 -26.54 7.68
N THR A 73 -29.83 -25.32 8.15
CA THR A 73 -30.92 -24.42 8.61
C THR A 73 -31.65 -23.69 7.48
N LEU A 74 -31.20 -23.86 6.24
CA LEU A 74 -31.90 -23.42 5.03
C LEU A 74 -32.81 -24.51 4.48
N TYR A 75 -32.35 -25.76 4.51
CA TYR A 75 -33.10 -26.94 4.04
C TYR A 75 -34.23 -27.34 4.98
N SER A 76 -34.01 -27.27 6.30
CA SER A 76 -35.01 -27.66 7.29
C SER A 76 -35.24 -26.59 8.36
N THR A 77 -36.41 -26.69 9.01
CA THR A 77 -36.77 -25.91 10.20
C THR A 77 -36.83 -26.76 11.47
N SER A 78 -36.71 -28.09 11.35
CA SER A 78 -36.66 -29.04 12.46
C SER A 78 -35.48 -30.01 12.30
N ILE A 79 -35.05 -30.65 13.40
CA ILE A 79 -33.98 -31.66 13.36
C ILE A 79 -34.44 -32.90 12.59
N SER A 80 -35.72 -33.29 12.70
CA SER A 80 -36.25 -34.43 11.93
C SER A 80 -36.17 -34.18 10.43
N GLY A 81 -36.63 -33.02 9.95
CA GLY A 81 -36.53 -32.68 8.52
C GLY A 81 -35.08 -32.56 8.04
N MET A 82 -34.14 -32.21 8.92
CA MET A 82 -32.71 -32.20 8.57
C MET A 82 -32.17 -33.63 8.34
N PHE A 83 -32.62 -34.60 9.14
CA PHE A 83 -32.24 -36.00 8.93
C PHE A 83 -32.89 -36.58 7.67
N THR A 84 -34.16 -36.24 7.39
CA THR A 84 -34.82 -36.68 6.14
C THR A 84 -34.08 -36.20 4.89
N GLU A 85 -33.55 -34.98 4.91
CA GLU A 85 -32.86 -34.35 3.79
C GLU A 85 -31.31 -34.45 3.91
N ILE A 86 -30.79 -35.38 4.72
CA ILE A 86 -29.37 -35.37 5.10
C ILE A 86 -28.40 -35.56 3.92
N GLU A 87 -28.82 -36.33 2.92
CA GLU A 87 -28.04 -36.56 1.70
C GLU A 87 -27.92 -35.27 0.89
N ASP A 88 -29.04 -34.63 0.59
CA ASP A 88 -29.11 -33.35 -0.13
C ASP A 88 -28.39 -32.21 0.60
N ILE A 89 -28.52 -32.17 1.94
CA ILE A 89 -27.76 -31.26 2.80
C ILE A 89 -26.27 -31.56 2.67
N GLY A 90 -25.87 -32.83 2.71
CA GLY A 90 -24.49 -33.26 2.61
C GLY A 90 -23.83 -32.85 1.28
N GLU A 91 -24.52 -33.07 0.16
CA GLU A 91 -24.06 -32.62 -1.17
C GLU A 91 -23.96 -31.10 -1.24
N SER A 92 -24.99 -30.41 -0.78
CA SER A 92 -25.05 -28.95 -0.81
C SER A 92 -23.97 -28.31 0.06
N VAL A 93 -23.68 -28.87 1.23
CA VAL A 93 -22.61 -28.42 2.12
C VAL A 93 -21.24 -28.61 1.49
N LYS A 94 -20.98 -29.77 0.89
CA LYS A 94 -19.72 -30.04 0.20
C LYS A 94 -19.53 -29.08 -0.98
N SER A 95 -20.55 -28.90 -1.80
CA SER A 95 -20.52 -28.00 -2.96
C SER A 95 -20.34 -26.53 -2.53
N ASN A 96 -21.13 -26.03 -1.57
CA ASN A 96 -21.01 -24.66 -1.07
C ASN A 96 -19.64 -24.41 -0.42
N PHE A 97 -19.08 -25.41 0.25
CA PHE A 97 -17.74 -25.30 0.80
C PHE A 97 -16.70 -25.17 -0.32
N GLU A 98 -16.79 -25.95 -1.41
CA GLU A 98 -15.90 -25.76 -2.57
C GLU A 98 -16.00 -24.37 -3.19
N PHE A 99 -17.21 -23.81 -3.28
CA PHE A 99 -17.40 -22.43 -3.72
C PHE A 99 -16.77 -21.43 -2.75
N TYR A 100 -17.00 -21.56 -1.44
CA TYR A 100 -16.39 -20.71 -0.41
C TYR A 100 -14.86 -20.73 -0.47
N ILE A 101 -14.27 -21.92 -0.64
CA ILE A 101 -12.81 -22.07 -0.79
C ILE A 101 -12.31 -21.31 -2.02
N ARG A 102 -13.02 -21.44 -3.15
CA ARG A 102 -12.65 -20.78 -4.40
C ARG A 102 -12.73 -19.26 -4.29
N ASP A 103 -13.84 -18.76 -3.75
CA ASP A 103 -14.08 -17.34 -3.51
C ASP A 103 -13.01 -16.74 -2.58
N SER A 104 -12.66 -17.47 -1.50
CA SER A 104 -11.57 -17.05 -0.59
C SER A 104 -10.20 -17.00 -1.26
N ILE A 105 -9.93 -17.93 -2.19
CA ILE A 105 -8.68 -17.93 -2.96
C ILE A 105 -8.66 -16.77 -3.96
N GLU A 106 -9.78 -16.50 -4.61
CA GLU A 106 -9.94 -15.38 -5.54
C GLU A 106 -9.74 -14.04 -4.83
N GLU A 107 -10.37 -13.83 -3.67
CA GLU A 107 -10.17 -12.64 -2.83
C GLU A 107 -8.69 -12.49 -2.40
N PHE A 108 -8.03 -13.58 -2.02
CA PHE A 108 -6.61 -13.55 -1.66
C PHE A 108 -5.73 -13.12 -2.85
N VAL A 109 -5.98 -13.67 -4.04
CA VAL A 109 -5.24 -13.33 -5.26
C VAL A 109 -5.49 -11.88 -5.66
N GLU A 110 -6.73 -11.40 -5.55
CA GLU A 110 -7.10 -10.01 -5.82
C GLU A 110 -6.35 -9.05 -4.89
N VAL A 111 -6.36 -9.32 -3.58
CA VAL A 111 -5.61 -8.53 -2.59
C VAL A 111 -4.11 -8.51 -2.89
N GLN A 112 -3.53 -9.66 -3.28
CA GLN A 112 -2.11 -9.73 -3.64
C GLN A 112 -1.80 -8.91 -4.90
N GLN A 113 -2.68 -8.97 -5.90
CA GLN A 113 -2.56 -8.18 -7.13
C GLN A 113 -2.65 -6.68 -6.84
N ASP A 114 -3.63 -6.26 -6.04
CA ASP A 114 -3.84 -4.86 -5.65
C ASP A 114 -2.62 -4.29 -4.92
N VAL A 115 -2.06 -5.05 -3.98
CA VAL A 115 -0.82 -4.64 -3.29
C VAL A 115 0.34 -4.54 -4.26
N THR A 116 0.50 -5.51 -5.16
CA THR A 116 1.58 -5.50 -6.16
C THR A 116 1.46 -4.31 -7.11
N GLU A 117 0.25 -4.03 -7.61
CA GLU A 117 -0.02 -2.89 -8.49
C GLU A 117 0.24 -1.56 -7.79
N TYR A 118 -0.22 -1.42 -6.54
CA TYR A 118 0.03 -0.24 -5.73
C TYR A 118 1.53 0.01 -5.53
N VAL A 119 2.30 -1.04 -5.22
CA VAL A 119 3.77 -0.96 -5.07
C VAL A 119 4.43 -0.53 -6.37
N LEU A 120 4.07 -1.14 -7.49
CA LEU A 120 4.62 -0.76 -8.80
C LEU A 120 4.29 0.69 -9.17
N ASN A 121 3.08 1.15 -8.90
CA ASN A 121 2.67 2.53 -9.15
C ASN A 121 3.40 3.52 -8.25
N THR A 122 3.51 3.22 -6.96
CA THR A 122 4.29 4.02 -6.00
C THR A 122 5.76 4.10 -6.42
N HIS A 123 6.36 2.98 -6.83
CA HIS A 123 7.74 2.93 -7.30
C HIS A 123 7.94 3.81 -8.54
N ARG A 124 6.99 3.80 -9.50
CA ARG A 124 7.00 4.69 -10.67
C ARG A 124 6.93 6.15 -10.24
N GLU A 125 6.03 6.50 -9.34
CA GLU A 125 5.87 7.87 -8.84
C GLU A 125 7.13 8.39 -8.14
N LEU A 126 7.73 7.60 -7.25
CA LEU A 126 9.00 7.94 -6.59
C LEU A 126 10.15 8.08 -7.59
N SER A 127 10.19 7.21 -8.61
CA SER A 127 11.17 7.27 -9.69
C SER A 127 11.02 8.56 -10.50
N ASP A 128 9.78 8.97 -10.80
CA ASP A 128 9.48 10.19 -11.54
C ASP A 128 9.80 11.45 -10.73
N ILE A 129 9.51 11.47 -9.43
CA ILE A 129 9.92 12.57 -8.53
C ILE A 129 11.45 12.71 -8.55
N ARG A 130 12.18 11.60 -8.45
CA ARG A 130 13.65 11.59 -8.50
C ARG A 130 14.19 12.06 -9.85
N ARG A 131 13.65 11.53 -10.96
CA ARG A 131 14.03 11.98 -12.32
C ARG A 131 13.74 13.46 -12.50
N GLY A 132 12.63 13.94 -11.95
CA GLY A 132 12.28 15.35 -11.88
C GLY A 132 13.36 16.18 -11.19
N LEU A 133 13.83 15.74 -10.02
CA LEU A 133 14.92 16.40 -9.29
C LEU A 133 16.22 16.49 -10.12
N ALA A 134 16.66 15.36 -10.69
CA ALA A 134 17.89 15.30 -11.48
C ALA A 134 17.81 16.16 -12.76
N ASN A 135 16.67 16.12 -13.46
CA ASN A 135 16.45 16.92 -14.66
C ASN A 135 16.35 18.41 -14.34
N ASN A 136 15.69 18.77 -13.24
CA ASN A 136 15.62 20.15 -12.78
C ASN A 136 17.03 20.67 -12.44
N LEU A 137 17.84 19.89 -11.72
CA LEU A 137 19.23 20.26 -11.40
C LEU A 137 20.04 20.59 -12.65
N ASN A 138 20.09 19.68 -13.63
CA ASN A 138 20.85 19.89 -14.86
C ASN A 138 20.39 21.13 -15.63
N ARG A 139 19.07 21.30 -15.75
CA ARG A 139 18.47 22.43 -16.46
C ARG A 139 18.74 23.75 -15.75
N ASP A 140 18.61 23.77 -14.43
CA ASP A 140 18.79 24.96 -13.60
C ASP A 140 20.25 25.43 -13.65
N LEU A 141 21.20 24.51 -13.49
CA LEU A 141 22.63 24.82 -13.60
C LEU A 141 22.98 25.38 -14.97
N PHE A 142 22.51 24.72 -16.04
CA PHE A 142 22.80 25.18 -17.40
C PHE A 142 22.22 26.57 -17.68
N ARG A 143 20.98 26.82 -17.25
CA ARG A 143 20.33 28.13 -17.41
C ARG A 143 21.09 29.24 -16.69
N MET A 144 21.57 28.97 -15.48
CA MET A 144 22.30 29.97 -14.71
C MET A 144 23.67 30.27 -15.31
N VAL A 145 24.44 29.24 -15.68
CA VAL A 145 25.74 29.43 -16.34
C VAL A 145 25.57 30.18 -17.65
N ALA A 146 24.58 29.81 -18.48
CA ALA A 146 24.28 30.50 -19.73
C ALA A 146 23.87 31.96 -19.50
N TYR A 147 23.02 32.21 -18.51
CA TYR A 147 22.57 33.56 -18.16
C TYR A 147 23.74 34.45 -17.76
N VAL A 148 24.59 33.99 -16.84
CA VAL A 148 25.76 34.75 -16.37
C VAL A 148 26.72 35.00 -17.54
N ALA A 149 27.07 33.96 -18.31
CA ALA A 149 28.01 34.08 -19.41
C ALA A 149 27.54 35.07 -20.49
N ILE A 150 26.28 34.96 -20.93
CA ILE A 150 25.72 35.84 -21.97
C ILE A 150 25.59 37.27 -21.46
N THR A 151 25.10 37.45 -20.23
CA THR A 151 24.85 38.78 -19.66
C THR A 151 26.17 39.51 -19.40
N TRP A 152 27.18 38.83 -18.85
CA TRP A 152 28.48 39.42 -18.58
C TRP A 152 29.23 39.78 -19.86
N ALA A 153 29.20 38.90 -20.87
CA ALA A 153 29.79 39.20 -22.17
C ALA A 153 29.12 40.42 -22.83
N GLY A 154 27.78 40.53 -22.73
CA GLY A 154 27.04 41.68 -23.22
C GLY A 154 27.42 42.98 -22.51
N ILE A 155 27.51 42.96 -21.17
CA ILE A 155 27.90 44.12 -20.37
C ILE A 155 29.32 44.58 -20.72
N LEU A 156 30.29 43.66 -20.76
CA LEU A 156 31.68 43.98 -21.08
C LEU A 156 31.87 44.51 -22.51
N SER A 157 31.00 44.13 -23.45
CA SER A 157 31.11 44.58 -24.85
C SER A 157 30.43 45.94 -25.12
N GLN A 158 29.45 46.34 -24.31
CA GLN A 158 28.59 47.50 -24.62
C GLN A 158 28.73 48.65 -23.63
N VAL A 159 29.14 48.37 -22.40
CA VAL A 159 29.28 49.39 -21.34
C VAL A 159 30.75 49.84 -21.29
N SER A 160 30.96 51.15 -21.19
CA SER A 160 32.27 51.76 -20.97
C SER A 160 32.28 52.50 -19.64
N GLY A 161 33.42 52.57 -18.98
CA GLY A 161 33.59 53.06 -17.62
C GLY A 161 33.56 51.93 -16.59
N VAL A 162 34.67 51.72 -15.90
CA VAL A 162 34.87 50.70 -14.86
C VAL A 162 33.71 50.68 -13.86
N THR A 163 33.31 51.85 -13.37
CA THR A 163 32.23 52.01 -12.38
C THR A 163 30.85 51.67 -12.94
N ALA A 164 30.60 51.96 -14.22
CA ALA A 164 29.36 51.60 -14.90
C ALA A 164 29.28 50.08 -15.16
N ILE A 165 30.39 49.47 -15.57
CA ILE A 165 30.51 48.01 -15.75
C ILE A 165 30.28 47.29 -14.42
N GLN A 166 30.95 47.70 -13.34
CA GLN A 166 30.78 47.13 -12.00
C GLN A 166 29.33 47.20 -11.52
N THR A 167 28.70 48.39 -11.64
CA THR A 167 27.30 48.59 -11.24
C THR A 167 26.36 47.68 -12.05
N ALA A 168 26.56 47.58 -13.37
CA ALA A 168 25.77 46.72 -14.23
C ALA A 168 25.92 45.24 -13.89
N LEU A 169 27.14 44.77 -13.58
CA LEU A 169 27.41 43.40 -13.17
C LEU A 169 26.75 43.07 -11.82
N ILE A 170 26.82 43.96 -10.83
CA ILE A 170 26.13 43.80 -9.54
C ILE A 170 24.61 43.67 -9.74
N VAL A 171 24.02 44.57 -10.54
CA VAL A 171 22.58 44.53 -10.85
C VAL A 171 22.19 43.23 -11.57
N SER A 172 23.06 42.73 -12.46
CA SER A 172 22.83 41.47 -13.17
C SER A 172 22.83 40.22 -12.27
N LEU A 173 23.45 40.28 -11.08
CA LEU A 173 23.50 39.17 -10.12
C LEU A 173 22.22 39.05 -9.28
N VAL A 174 21.41 40.12 -9.17
CA VAL A 174 20.13 40.10 -8.45
C VAL A 174 19.19 38.98 -8.93
N PRO A 175 18.87 38.85 -10.24
CA PRO A 175 18.03 37.76 -10.72
C PRO A 175 18.64 36.37 -10.50
N VAL A 176 19.98 36.25 -10.51
CA VAL A 176 20.66 34.98 -10.18
C VAL A 176 20.38 34.62 -8.73
N GLY A 177 20.57 35.55 -7.79
CA GLY A 177 20.27 35.35 -6.37
C GLY A 177 18.83 34.91 -6.11
N VAL A 178 17.86 35.57 -6.76
CA VAL A 178 16.44 35.19 -6.68
C VAL A 178 16.21 33.78 -7.22
N TYR A 179 16.82 33.43 -8.35
CA TYR A 179 16.70 32.09 -8.92
C TYR A 179 17.24 31.00 -7.97
N VAL A 180 18.39 31.26 -7.32
CA VAL A 180 18.97 30.31 -6.35
C VAL A 180 18.00 30.04 -5.21
N LEU A 181 17.40 31.09 -4.65
CA LEU A 181 16.43 30.98 -3.56
C LEU A 181 15.18 30.20 -3.98
N LEU A 182 14.68 30.42 -5.20
CA LEU A 182 13.55 29.66 -5.75
C LEU A 182 13.91 28.19 -5.97
N GLY A 183 15.13 27.89 -6.41
CA GLY A 183 15.63 26.52 -6.55
C GLY A 183 15.67 25.79 -5.21
N LEU A 184 16.23 26.43 -4.17
CA LEU A 184 16.26 25.88 -2.80
C LEU A 184 14.84 25.59 -2.26
N ARG A 185 13.90 26.51 -2.46
CA ARG A 185 12.49 26.32 -2.07
C ARG A 185 11.85 25.15 -2.82
N THR A 186 12.12 25.02 -4.11
CA THR A 186 11.56 23.96 -4.96
C THR A 186 12.07 22.59 -4.50
N THR A 187 13.35 22.48 -4.19
CA THR A 187 13.96 21.24 -3.66
C THR A 187 13.37 20.83 -2.31
N TYR A 188 13.11 21.81 -1.44
CA TYR A 188 12.38 21.55 -0.20
C TYR A 188 10.98 20.97 -0.46
N SER A 189 10.22 21.54 -1.41
CA SER A 189 8.91 21.01 -1.81
C SER A 189 8.99 19.58 -2.36
N LEU A 190 9.98 19.27 -3.20
CA LEU A 190 10.17 17.90 -3.71
C LEU A 190 10.48 16.90 -2.59
N SER A 191 11.24 17.33 -1.57
CA SER A 191 11.52 16.48 -0.41
C SER A 191 10.26 16.14 0.38
N GLN A 192 9.31 17.09 0.50
CA GLN A 192 8.03 16.86 1.14
C GLN A 192 7.14 15.92 0.31
N GLN A 193 7.11 16.09 -1.01
CA GLN A 193 6.36 15.20 -1.91
C GLN A 193 6.87 13.77 -1.82
N PHE A 194 8.20 13.58 -1.83
CA PHE A 194 8.80 12.26 -1.67
C PHE A 194 8.41 11.61 -0.33
N GLN A 195 8.47 12.36 0.77
CA GLN A 195 8.07 11.87 2.10
C GLN A 195 6.58 11.53 2.16
N ALA A 196 5.70 12.35 1.58
CA ALA A 196 4.26 12.11 1.58
C ALA A 196 3.90 10.81 0.83
N VAL A 197 4.56 10.54 -0.31
CA VAL A 197 4.37 9.28 -1.05
C VAL A 197 4.93 8.09 -0.27
N GLU A 198 6.09 8.25 0.39
CA GLU A 198 6.67 7.20 1.23
C GLU A 198 5.78 6.87 2.44
N ASP A 199 5.22 7.89 3.10
CA ASP A 199 4.32 7.74 4.24
C ASP A 199 3.00 7.11 3.83
N GLY A 200 2.43 7.55 2.71
CA GLY A 200 1.22 6.95 2.12
C GLY A 200 1.43 5.47 1.81
N ARG A 201 2.60 5.09 1.29
CA ARG A 201 2.95 3.70 1.05
C ARG A 201 3.06 2.89 2.33
N ASN A 202 3.75 3.41 3.35
CA ASN A 202 3.89 2.71 4.63
C ASN A 202 2.52 2.52 5.30
N GLN A 203 1.64 3.52 5.18
CA GLN A 203 0.25 3.41 5.65
C GLN A 203 -0.51 2.34 4.86
N TYR A 204 -0.36 2.30 3.53
CA TYR A 204 -0.99 1.27 2.70
C TYR A 204 -0.54 -0.14 3.12
N TYR A 205 0.76 -0.35 3.30
CA TYR A 205 1.30 -1.61 3.82
C TYR A 205 0.67 -2.03 5.16
N SER A 206 0.52 -1.10 6.11
CA SER A 206 -0.08 -1.41 7.41
C SER A 206 -1.55 -1.87 7.32
N MET A 207 -2.28 -1.50 6.26
CA MET A 207 -3.67 -1.94 6.07
C MET A 207 -3.77 -3.42 5.67
N TYR A 208 -2.74 -3.96 5.01
CA TYR A 208 -2.74 -5.30 4.43
C TYR A 208 -1.83 -6.29 5.15
N GLU A 209 -1.02 -5.83 6.10
CA GLU A 209 -0.10 -6.66 6.91
C GLU A 209 -0.81 -7.87 7.58
N ASN A 210 -2.07 -7.70 7.99
CA ASN A 210 -2.85 -8.78 8.63
C ASN A 210 -3.71 -9.61 7.64
N ARG A 211 -3.67 -9.28 6.34
CA ARG A 211 -4.48 -9.95 5.31
C ARG A 211 -3.67 -10.85 4.39
N ILE A 212 -2.35 -10.66 4.34
CA ILE A 212 -1.44 -11.43 3.49
C ILE A 212 -0.51 -12.25 4.40
N ASP A 213 -0.12 -13.44 3.94
CA ASP A 213 0.91 -14.23 4.63
C ASP A 213 2.20 -13.43 4.80
N GLU A 214 2.80 -13.49 5.99
CA GLU A 214 3.95 -12.66 6.35
C GLU A 214 5.15 -12.88 5.43
N ASN A 215 5.36 -14.11 4.94
CA ASN A 215 6.46 -14.37 3.99
C ASN A 215 6.18 -13.68 2.65
N THR A 216 4.95 -13.84 2.12
CA THR A 216 4.54 -13.20 0.86
C THR A 216 4.62 -11.67 0.96
N PHE A 217 4.20 -11.12 2.10
CA PHE A 217 4.27 -9.69 2.35
C PHE A 217 5.72 -9.18 2.45
N SER A 218 6.60 -9.95 3.11
CA SER A 218 8.02 -9.62 3.22
C SER A 218 8.72 -9.65 1.85
N GLU A 219 8.40 -10.62 0.99
CA GLU A 219 8.94 -10.71 -0.37
C GLU A 219 8.54 -9.49 -1.22
N ILE A 220 7.27 -9.05 -1.12
CA ILE A 220 6.78 -7.85 -1.82
C ILE A 220 7.53 -6.60 -1.33
N LYS A 221 7.76 -6.48 -0.02
CA LYS A 221 8.45 -5.35 0.59
C LYS A 221 9.93 -5.31 0.21
N ASP A 222 10.59 -6.46 0.17
CA ASP A 222 12.01 -6.57 -0.21
C ASP A 222 12.19 -6.31 -1.72
N ALA A 223 11.25 -6.76 -2.55
CA ALA A 223 11.26 -6.55 -4.00
C ALA A 223 10.95 -5.09 -4.41
N ASP A 224 10.29 -4.29 -3.56
CA ASP A 224 9.97 -2.88 -3.81
C ASP A 224 11.24 -2.03 -4.07
N GLY A 225 12.39 -2.43 -3.51
CA GLY A 225 13.67 -1.76 -3.74
C GLY A 225 13.68 -0.29 -3.28
N SER A 226 12.72 0.09 -2.44
CA SER A 226 12.45 1.48 -2.14
C SER A 226 13.41 2.09 -1.12
N GLU A 227 14.07 1.28 -0.30
CA GLU A 227 15.19 1.75 0.52
C GLU A 227 16.31 2.28 -0.37
N ASN A 228 16.62 1.58 -1.46
CA ASN A 228 17.60 2.03 -2.44
C ASN A 228 17.16 3.34 -3.12
N MET A 229 15.86 3.45 -3.46
CA MET A 229 15.28 4.68 -4.03
C MET A 229 15.42 5.87 -3.05
N LYS A 230 15.06 5.67 -1.78
CA LYS A 230 15.17 6.67 -0.72
C LYS A 230 16.61 7.11 -0.51
N HIS A 231 17.54 6.17 -0.49
CA HIS A 231 18.96 6.46 -0.35
C HIS A 231 19.46 7.31 -1.53
N GLN A 232 19.15 6.90 -2.76
CA GLN A 232 19.55 7.63 -3.96
C GLN A 232 18.92 9.03 -4.01
N PHE A 233 17.64 9.16 -3.66
CA PHE A 233 16.97 10.46 -3.58
C PHE A 233 17.64 11.40 -2.57
N LYS A 234 18.03 10.91 -1.39
CA LYS A 234 18.78 11.70 -0.39
C LYS A 234 20.13 12.18 -0.92
N ILE A 235 20.84 11.34 -1.67
CA ILE A 235 22.11 11.73 -2.30
C ILE A 235 21.85 12.84 -3.33
N ASP A 236 20.90 12.64 -4.23
CA ASP A 236 20.56 13.61 -5.28
C ASP A 236 20.13 14.96 -4.67
N LEU A 237 19.35 14.92 -3.59
CA LEU A 237 18.91 16.09 -2.82
C LEU A 237 20.10 16.81 -2.15
N TRP A 238 21.01 16.05 -1.54
CA TRP A 238 22.20 16.61 -0.89
C TRP A 238 23.12 17.30 -1.91
N ILE A 239 23.35 16.67 -3.07
CA ILE A 239 24.10 17.27 -4.19
C ILE A 239 23.45 18.59 -4.61
N TYR A 240 22.12 18.62 -4.76
CA TYR A 240 21.39 19.84 -5.11
C TYR A 240 21.64 20.97 -4.10
N TYR A 241 21.49 20.69 -2.81
CA TYR A 241 21.72 21.68 -1.76
C TYR A 241 23.16 22.19 -1.73
N VAL A 242 24.15 21.30 -1.86
CA VAL A 242 25.56 21.67 -1.90
C VAL A 242 25.85 22.59 -3.08
N LEU A 243 25.40 22.23 -4.29
CA LEU A 243 25.64 23.02 -5.50
C LEU A 243 24.98 24.41 -5.44
N PHE A 244 23.71 24.48 -5.03
CA PHE A 244 23.00 25.76 -4.94
C PHE A 244 23.56 26.64 -3.82
N THR A 245 23.98 26.06 -2.69
CA THR A 245 24.61 26.81 -1.60
C THR A 245 25.98 27.35 -2.02
N LEU A 246 26.80 26.52 -2.69
CA LEU A 246 28.08 26.96 -3.24
C LEU A 246 27.90 28.10 -4.24
N MET A 247 26.90 28.00 -5.11
CA MET A 247 26.60 29.03 -6.09
C MET A 247 26.06 30.32 -5.45
N LEU A 248 25.30 30.22 -4.35
CA LEU A 248 24.90 31.38 -3.55
C LEU A 248 26.12 32.09 -2.95
N ILE A 249 27.07 31.32 -2.41
CA ILE A 249 28.33 31.84 -1.87
C ILE A 249 29.14 32.53 -2.98
N LEU A 250 29.29 31.90 -4.15
CA LEU A 250 29.98 32.51 -5.28
C LEU A 250 29.31 33.81 -5.74
N CYS A 251 27.98 33.86 -5.75
CA CYS A 251 27.23 35.08 -6.07
C CYS A 251 27.52 36.19 -5.05
N LEU A 252 27.50 35.88 -3.74
CA LEU A 252 27.82 36.84 -2.68
C LEU A 252 29.27 37.33 -2.77
N LEU A 253 30.22 36.43 -3.03
CA LEU A 253 31.63 36.78 -3.21
C LEU A 253 31.82 37.69 -4.43
N ALA A 254 31.16 37.40 -5.55
CA ALA A 254 31.22 38.24 -6.75
C ALA A 254 30.65 39.65 -6.48
N VAL A 255 29.53 39.75 -5.76
CA VAL A 255 28.96 41.06 -5.37
C VAL A 255 29.93 41.83 -4.47
N LEU A 256 30.54 41.16 -3.49
CA LEU A 256 31.48 41.79 -2.55
C LEU A 256 32.76 42.26 -3.26
N ASP A 257 33.28 41.46 -4.17
CA ASP A 257 34.46 41.78 -4.99
C ASP A 257 34.24 43.01 -5.88
N LEU A 258 33.09 43.06 -6.55
CA LEU A 258 32.71 44.18 -7.41
C LEU A 258 32.38 45.44 -6.60
N ALA A 259 31.94 45.30 -5.33
CA ALA A 259 31.60 46.43 -4.48
C ALA A 259 32.81 47.07 -3.78
N ILE A 260 33.88 46.31 -3.51
CA ILE A 260 35.02 46.75 -2.68
C ILE A 260 36.18 47.38 -3.49
N LEU A 261 36.10 47.47 -4.82
CA LEU A 261 37.07 48.17 -5.70
C LEU A 261 38.55 47.66 -5.65
N GLU A 262 38.87 46.65 -4.85
CA GLU A 262 40.23 46.04 -4.75
C GLU A 262 40.23 44.52 -5.01
N GLY A 263 39.17 43.99 -5.60
CA GLY A 263 39.00 42.56 -5.84
C GLY A 263 39.56 42.04 -7.18
N PRO A 264 39.91 40.75 -7.32
CA PRO A 264 40.34 40.14 -8.59
C PRO A 264 39.42 40.37 -9.80
N LEU A 265 38.08 40.41 -9.65
CA LEU A 265 37.19 40.72 -10.79
C LEU A 265 37.29 42.19 -11.16
N THR A 266 37.40 43.08 -10.17
CA THR A 266 37.64 44.51 -10.40
C THR A 266 38.94 44.73 -11.16
N GLY A 267 40.04 44.11 -10.75
CA GLY A 267 41.33 44.22 -11.44
C GLY A 267 41.29 43.66 -12.88
N PHE A 268 40.49 42.62 -13.13
CA PHE A 268 40.28 42.11 -14.48
C PHE A 268 39.52 43.11 -15.36
N ILE A 269 38.48 43.77 -14.84
CA ILE A 269 37.72 44.81 -15.56
C ILE A 269 38.65 45.97 -15.92
N GLU A 270 39.47 46.44 -14.98
CA GLU A 270 40.45 47.51 -15.22
C GLU A 270 41.49 47.15 -16.29
N SER A 271 41.86 45.88 -16.41
CA SER A 271 42.80 45.40 -17.43
C SER A 271 42.21 45.30 -18.85
N ILE A 272 40.87 45.19 -18.97
CA ILE A 272 40.17 45.16 -20.25
C ILE A 272 39.93 46.57 -20.78
N GLU A 273 39.70 47.52 -19.89
CA GLU A 273 39.37 48.90 -20.27
C GLU A 273 40.59 49.78 -20.56
N ASN A 274 41.74 49.51 -19.95
CA ASN A 274 43.02 50.16 -20.26
C ASN A 274 43.72 49.55 -21.47
#